data_AF-A0A965BIZ3-F1
#
_entry.id   AF-A0A965BIZ3-F1
#
_cell.length_a   1.000
_cell.length_b   1.000
_cell.length_c   1.000
_cell.angle_alpha   90.00
_cell.angle_beta   90.00
_cell.angle_gamma   90.00
#
_symmetry.space_group_name_H-M   'P 1'
#
loop_
_entity.id
_entity.type
_entity.pdbx_description
1 polymer ?
#
loop_
_entity_poly.entity_id
_entity_poly.type
_entity_poly.pdbx_seq_one_letter_code
_entity_poly.pdbx_strand_id
1 'polypeptide(L)'
;WAINRRCLEAGIGWINGGTNEWHGEVARYDATGGACYECTMTDQMFARMHGRFSCGFRIAGATDVPMASTSSLSSVIAGIQVSEALQVVMGTGAGASPGFDPHLRPGQRLTVQLRPYRMHVDDLPWSDTCLAHPGGPPEAPVRVDRPWEVTTAVDVLEAARAIDPGVDCLAIGFELVTEIACHACGTHKDVLLRRTHTTLQAMTCPGCDAPFSFATNWFIHAGTPLALRPLREIGLPRHEWVRAYRSTSPDAPGILMELGGSDPLTN
;
A
#
# COMPACT_ATOMS: atom_id res chain seq x y z
N TRP A 1 -4.52 0.89 -4.44
CA TRP A 1 -3.09 0.86 -4.79
C TRP A 1 -2.24 0.15 -3.75
N ALA A 2 -2.49 0.33 -2.44
CA ALA A 2 -1.76 -0.39 -1.39
C ALA A 2 -1.72 -1.92 -1.60
N ILE A 3 -2.85 -2.56 -1.94
CA ILE A 3 -2.86 -4.02 -2.15
C ILE A 3 -2.00 -4.48 -3.33
N ASN A 4 -2.09 -3.82 -4.50
CA ASN A 4 -1.31 -4.20 -5.69
C ASN A 4 0.19 -4.16 -5.40
N ARG A 5 0.70 -3.03 -4.90
CA ARG A 5 2.14 -2.89 -4.62
C ARG A 5 2.60 -3.83 -3.52
N ARG A 6 1.81 -4.02 -2.46
CA ARG A 6 2.15 -4.95 -1.36
C ARG A 6 2.18 -6.40 -1.84
N CYS A 7 1.22 -6.82 -2.66
CA CYS A 7 1.20 -8.14 -3.28
C CYS A 7 2.42 -8.35 -4.19
N LEU A 8 2.75 -7.37 -5.03
CA LEU A 8 3.95 -7.42 -5.88
C LEU A 8 5.24 -7.52 -5.04
N GLU A 9 5.37 -6.68 -4.00
CA GLU A 9 6.51 -6.69 -3.08
C GLU A 9 6.62 -8.02 -2.31
N ALA A 10 5.47 -8.63 -1.97
CA ALA A 10 5.41 -9.91 -1.27
C ALA A 10 5.63 -11.13 -2.17
N GLY A 11 5.62 -10.95 -3.50
CA GLY A 11 5.60 -12.08 -4.41
C GLY A 11 4.29 -12.87 -4.41
N ILE A 12 3.20 -12.28 -3.92
CA ILE A 12 1.90 -12.94 -3.75
C ILE A 12 0.95 -12.50 -4.86
N GLY A 13 0.46 -13.45 -5.65
CA GLY A 13 -0.59 -13.20 -6.62
C GLY A 13 -1.95 -12.90 -5.97
N TRP A 14 -2.80 -12.15 -6.66
CA TRP A 14 -4.14 -11.80 -6.19
C TRP A 14 -5.14 -11.70 -7.34
N ILE A 15 -6.43 -11.84 -7.01
CA ILE A 15 -7.52 -11.83 -7.98
C ILE A 15 -8.46 -10.68 -7.65
N ASN A 16 -8.65 -9.77 -8.61
CA ASN A 16 -9.49 -8.60 -8.48
C ASN A 16 -10.86 -8.84 -9.12
N GLY A 17 -11.93 -8.44 -8.43
CA GLY A 17 -13.28 -8.37 -8.96
C GLY A 17 -13.75 -6.91 -9.05
N GLY A 18 -14.16 -6.47 -10.22
CA GLY A 18 -14.74 -5.14 -10.45
C GLY A 18 -16.18 -5.24 -10.94
N THR A 19 -17.05 -4.34 -10.50
CA THR A 19 -18.46 -4.28 -10.97
C THR A 19 -18.90 -2.85 -11.24
N ASN A 20 -19.78 -2.69 -12.22
CA ASN A 20 -20.62 -1.52 -12.42
C ASN A 20 -22.08 -1.98 -12.60
N GLU A 21 -22.94 -1.18 -13.25
CA GLU A 21 -24.36 -1.51 -13.36
C GLU A 21 -24.62 -2.80 -14.17
N TRP A 22 -23.90 -2.99 -15.29
CA TRP A 22 -24.15 -4.08 -16.26
C TRP A 22 -22.87 -4.81 -16.73
N HIS A 23 -21.70 -4.33 -16.31
CA HIS A 23 -20.39 -4.85 -16.67
C HIS A 23 -19.60 -5.15 -15.41
N GLY A 24 -18.97 -6.30 -15.38
CA GLY A 24 -18.00 -6.66 -14.36
C GLY A 24 -16.77 -7.29 -14.96
N GLU A 25 -15.76 -7.43 -14.13
CA GLU A 25 -14.48 -8.02 -14.51
C GLU A 25 -13.91 -8.87 -13.38
N VAL A 26 -13.20 -9.92 -13.76
CA VAL A 26 -12.31 -10.70 -12.88
C VAL A 26 -10.94 -10.71 -13.52
N ALA A 27 -9.93 -10.21 -12.81
CA ALA A 27 -8.56 -10.14 -13.30
C ALA A 27 -7.60 -10.84 -12.34
N ARG A 28 -6.59 -11.53 -12.88
CA ARG A 28 -5.54 -12.18 -12.10
C ARG A 28 -4.23 -11.42 -12.24
N TYR A 29 -3.62 -11.11 -11.11
CA TYR A 29 -2.33 -10.45 -11.03
C TYR A 29 -1.33 -11.32 -10.28
N ASP A 30 -0.07 -11.29 -10.71
CA ASP A 30 1.02 -12.04 -10.09
C ASP A 30 2.30 -11.19 -10.13
N ALA A 31 3.16 -11.33 -9.12
CA ALA A 31 4.47 -10.68 -9.11
C ALA A 31 5.44 -11.27 -10.12
N THR A 32 5.20 -12.51 -10.55
CA THR A 32 6.08 -13.28 -11.42
C THR A 32 5.79 -13.10 -12.91
N GLY A 33 4.70 -12.43 -13.30
CA GLY A 33 4.42 -12.17 -14.72
C GLY A 33 3.10 -11.45 -15.03
N GLY A 34 3.03 -10.91 -16.24
CA GLY A 34 1.86 -10.20 -16.77
C GLY A 34 1.69 -8.79 -16.22
N ALA A 35 0.82 -7.99 -16.85
CA ALA A 35 0.55 -6.62 -16.40
C ALA A 35 -0.11 -6.60 -15.01
N CYS A 36 0.38 -5.74 -14.11
CA CYS A 36 -0.29 -5.52 -12.82
C CYS A 36 -1.50 -4.59 -12.93
N TYR A 37 -2.22 -4.41 -11.83
CA TYR A 37 -3.38 -3.51 -11.77
C TYR A 37 -3.03 -2.08 -12.21
N GLU A 38 -1.88 -1.56 -11.76
CA GLU A 38 -1.43 -0.20 -12.06
C GLU A 38 -1.01 0.00 -13.52
N CYS A 39 -0.64 -1.06 -14.26
CA CYS A 39 -0.36 -0.97 -15.70
C CYS A 39 -1.58 -0.54 -16.52
N THR A 40 -2.79 -0.74 -15.99
CA THR A 40 -4.05 -0.45 -16.67
C THR A 40 -4.69 0.86 -16.22
N MET A 41 -4.06 1.57 -15.28
CA MET A 41 -4.56 2.82 -14.76
C MET A 41 -4.29 3.97 -15.72
N THR A 42 -5.31 4.80 -15.96
CA THR A 42 -5.16 6.02 -16.75
C THR A 42 -4.65 7.19 -15.89
N ASP A 43 -4.13 8.23 -16.54
CA ASP A 43 -3.73 9.46 -15.86
C ASP A 43 -4.88 10.09 -15.05
N GLN A 44 -6.12 9.97 -15.52
CA GLN A 44 -7.29 10.45 -14.79
C GLN A 44 -7.55 9.61 -13.53
N MET A 45 -7.37 8.29 -13.61
CA MET A 45 -7.47 7.41 -12.45
C MET A 45 -6.38 7.73 -11.42
N PHE A 46 -5.14 7.94 -11.88
CA PHE A 46 -4.05 8.44 -11.02
C PHE A 46 -4.38 9.80 -10.44
N ALA A 47 -4.83 10.78 -11.24
CA ALA A 47 -5.19 12.11 -10.78
C ALA A 47 -6.35 12.09 -9.79
N ARG A 48 -7.32 11.19 -9.92
CA ARG A 48 -8.39 10.99 -8.92
C ARG A 48 -7.84 10.37 -7.64
N MET A 49 -6.94 9.39 -7.73
CA MET A 49 -6.30 8.79 -6.55
C MET A 49 -5.36 9.75 -5.82
N HIS A 50 -4.64 10.57 -6.58
CA HIS A 50 -3.76 11.64 -6.11
C HIS A 50 -4.49 12.97 -5.96
N GLY A 51 -5.82 13.01 -6.16
CA GLY A 51 -6.69 14.20 -6.15
C GLY A 51 -6.85 14.85 -4.78
N ARG A 52 -5.87 14.66 -3.92
CA ARG A 52 -5.67 15.36 -2.66
C ARG A 52 -5.06 16.73 -3.00
N PHE A 53 -5.93 17.73 -2.98
CA PHE A 53 -5.66 19.11 -3.37
C PHE A 53 -4.37 19.67 -2.75
N SER A 54 -3.77 20.62 -3.48
CA SER A 54 -2.52 21.38 -3.29
C SER A 54 -2.16 21.86 -1.88
N CYS A 55 -3.02 21.70 -0.87
CA CYS A 55 -2.77 22.05 0.54
C CYS A 55 -2.74 20.85 1.50
N GLY A 56 -2.81 19.61 1.00
CA GLY A 56 -2.36 18.44 1.77
C GLY A 56 -3.33 17.82 2.79
N PHE A 57 -4.56 18.30 2.89
CA PHE A 57 -5.56 17.77 3.82
C PHE A 57 -6.71 17.07 3.10
N ARG A 58 -7.35 16.12 3.81
CA ARG A 58 -8.56 15.47 3.32
C ARG A 58 -9.70 16.49 3.34
N ILE A 59 -10.11 17.01 2.18
CA ILE A 59 -11.31 17.82 2.08
C ILE A 59 -12.50 16.94 2.44
N ALA A 60 -13.17 17.26 3.54
CA ALA A 60 -14.50 16.75 3.80
C ALA A 60 -15.43 17.30 2.70
N GLY A 61 -15.88 16.44 1.77
CA GLY A 61 -16.80 16.86 0.71
C GLY A 61 -16.44 16.46 -0.72
N ALA A 62 -15.40 15.65 -0.95
CA ALA A 62 -15.31 14.92 -2.22
C ALA A 62 -16.50 13.96 -2.29
N THR A 63 -17.58 14.38 -2.94
CA THR A 63 -18.77 13.54 -3.15
C THR A 63 -18.42 12.51 -4.20
N ASP A 64 -18.00 11.33 -3.74
CA ASP A 64 -17.99 10.16 -4.61
C ASP A 64 -19.40 9.97 -5.15
N VAL A 65 -19.55 10.12 -6.47
CA VAL A 65 -20.81 9.79 -7.14
C VAL A 65 -21.03 8.29 -6.94
N PRO A 66 -22.14 7.87 -6.31
CA PRO A 66 -22.43 6.46 -6.12
C PRO A 66 -22.41 5.74 -7.47
N MET A 67 -21.61 4.68 -7.57
CA MET A 67 -21.62 3.82 -8.75
C MET A 67 -22.76 2.81 -8.61
N ALA A 68 -23.62 2.71 -9.62
CA ALA A 68 -24.69 1.72 -9.61
C ALA A 68 -24.06 0.31 -9.63
N SER A 69 -24.46 -0.52 -8.67
CA SER A 69 -24.06 -1.93 -8.56
C SER A 69 -25.32 -2.78 -8.50
N THR A 70 -25.45 -3.73 -9.43
CA THR A 70 -26.55 -4.69 -9.42
C THR A 70 -26.13 -5.95 -8.65
N SER A 71 -27.03 -6.46 -7.81
CA SER A 71 -26.76 -7.66 -6.99
C SER A 71 -26.51 -8.88 -7.87
N SER A 72 -27.26 -9.03 -8.96
CA SER A 72 -27.10 -10.13 -9.92
C SER A 72 -25.71 -10.18 -10.54
N LEU A 73 -25.20 -9.05 -11.06
CA LEU A 73 -23.85 -8.99 -11.59
C LEU A 73 -22.80 -9.25 -10.50
N SER A 74 -22.98 -8.66 -9.32
CA SER A 74 -22.05 -8.88 -8.20
C SER A 74 -21.96 -10.35 -7.81
N SER A 75 -23.08 -11.08 -7.81
CA SER A 75 -23.09 -12.53 -7.56
C SER A 75 -22.34 -13.31 -8.65
N VAL A 76 -22.50 -12.95 -9.92
CA VAL A 76 -21.79 -13.58 -11.04
C VAL A 76 -20.28 -13.36 -10.92
N ILE A 77 -19.86 -12.11 -10.72
CA ILE A 77 -18.43 -11.76 -10.58
C ILE A 77 -17.81 -12.43 -9.36
N ALA A 78 -18.49 -12.42 -8.21
CA ALA A 78 -18.00 -13.09 -7.00
C ALA A 78 -17.87 -14.61 -7.19
N GLY A 79 -18.84 -15.26 -7.84
CA GLY A 79 -18.78 -16.68 -8.13
C GLY A 79 -17.58 -17.06 -9.00
N ILE A 80 -17.31 -16.26 -10.03
CA ILE A 80 -16.15 -16.46 -10.90
C ILE A 80 -14.84 -16.19 -10.13
N GLN A 81 -14.77 -15.08 -9.38
CA GLN A 81 -13.58 -14.72 -8.60
C GLN A 81 -13.21 -15.82 -7.58
N VAL A 82 -14.18 -16.37 -6.86
CA VAL A 82 -13.96 -17.48 -5.91
C VAL A 82 -13.55 -18.75 -6.63
N SER A 83 -14.13 -19.04 -7.80
CA SER A 83 -13.73 -20.20 -8.60
C SER A 83 -12.27 -20.10 -9.05
N GLU A 84 -11.83 -18.93 -9.51
CA GLU A 84 -10.42 -18.69 -9.87
C GLU A 84 -9.50 -18.79 -8.65
N ALA A 85 -9.91 -18.23 -7.51
CA ALA A 85 -9.14 -18.31 -6.27
C ALA A 85 -8.97 -19.78 -5.80
N LEU A 86 -10.04 -20.57 -5.88
CA LEU A 86 -10.00 -21.99 -5.52
C LEU A 86 -9.03 -22.77 -6.42
N GLN A 87 -9.04 -22.50 -7.73
CA GLN A 87 -8.09 -23.13 -8.65
C GLN A 87 -6.65 -22.74 -8.33
N VAL A 88 -6.38 -21.46 -8.01
CA VAL A 88 -5.03 -21.05 -7.59
C VAL A 88 -4.61 -21.82 -6.34
N VAL A 89 -5.46 -21.87 -5.31
CA VAL A 89 -5.14 -22.56 -4.03
C VAL A 89 -4.96 -24.07 -4.22
N MET A 90 -5.79 -24.70 -5.05
CA MET A 90 -5.77 -26.16 -5.27
C MET A 90 -4.75 -26.60 -6.33
N GLY A 91 -4.38 -25.70 -7.24
CA GLY A 91 -3.46 -25.94 -8.35
C GLY A 91 -2.02 -25.47 -8.09
N THR A 92 -1.78 -24.69 -7.03
CA THR A 92 -0.42 -24.22 -6.66
C THR A 92 -0.03 -24.71 -5.26
N GLY A 93 1.12 -25.38 -5.12
CA GLY A 93 1.66 -25.82 -3.82
C GLY A 93 2.03 -27.31 -3.71
N ALA A 94 2.52 -27.73 -2.54
CA ALA A 94 3.04 -29.08 -2.27
C ALA A 94 1.99 -30.22 -2.24
N GLY A 95 0.76 -29.95 -2.68
CA GLY A 95 -0.34 -30.91 -2.81
C GLY A 95 -1.25 -30.59 -4.00
N ALA A 96 -0.73 -29.90 -5.01
CA ALA A 96 -1.49 -29.46 -6.18
C ALA A 96 -2.19 -30.65 -6.85
N SER A 97 -3.49 -30.48 -7.11
CA SER A 97 -4.29 -31.50 -7.80
C SER A 97 -4.20 -31.27 -9.31
N PRO A 98 -3.71 -32.25 -10.10
CA PRO A 98 -3.67 -32.12 -11.56
C PRO A 98 -5.06 -31.81 -12.12
N GLY A 99 -5.16 -30.80 -13.00
CA GLY A 99 -6.43 -30.36 -13.59
C GLY A 99 -7.17 -29.24 -12.84
N PHE A 100 -6.58 -28.70 -11.76
CA PHE A 100 -7.04 -27.46 -11.10
C PHE A 100 -6.22 -26.23 -11.54
N ASP A 101 -5.85 -26.16 -12.82
CA ASP A 101 -5.14 -25.01 -13.36
C ASP A 101 -6.07 -23.79 -13.44
N PRO A 102 -5.68 -22.60 -12.94
CA PRO A 102 -6.50 -21.40 -13.06
C PRO A 102 -6.81 -21.07 -14.53
N HIS A 103 -8.07 -20.73 -14.84
CA HIS A 103 -8.45 -20.36 -16.20
C HIS A 103 -7.76 -19.06 -16.65
N LEU A 104 -7.58 -18.09 -15.75
CA LEU A 104 -6.87 -16.86 -16.04
C LEU A 104 -5.36 -17.01 -15.78
N ARG A 105 -4.55 -16.64 -16.78
CA ARG A 105 -3.12 -16.42 -16.57
C ARG A 105 -2.88 -15.09 -15.86
N PRO A 106 -1.74 -14.92 -15.17
CA PRO A 106 -1.33 -13.60 -14.69
C PRO A 106 -1.34 -12.55 -15.79
N GLY A 107 -1.92 -11.38 -15.50
CA GLY A 107 -2.09 -10.30 -16.46
C GLY A 107 -3.28 -10.48 -17.40
N GLN A 108 -4.20 -11.42 -17.12
CA GLN A 108 -5.44 -11.56 -17.88
C GLN A 108 -6.66 -11.07 -17.11
N ARG A 109 -7.69 -10.69 -17.87
CA ARG A 109 -8.99 -10.30 -17.36
C ARG A 109 -10.11 -10.99 -18.13
N LEU A 110 -11.05 -11.57 -17.41
CA LEU A 110 -12.38 -11.88 -17.91
C LEU A 110 -13.29 -10.67 -17.72
N THR A 111 -13.91 -10.19 -18.79
CA THR A 111 -14.96 -9.18 -18.76
C THR A 111 -16.32 -9.84 -18.97
N VAL A 112 -17.27 -9.55 -18.09
CA VAL A 112 -18.66 -10.05 -18.13
C VAL A 112 -19.61 -8.88 -18.34
N GLN A 113 -20.45 -8.98 -19.36
CA GLN A 113 -21.52 -8.02 -19.67
C GLN A 113 -22.84 -8.75 -19.59
N LEU A 114 -23.84 -8.14 -18.92
CA LEU A 114 -25.20 -8.69 -18.85
C LEU A 114 -26.17 -8.02 -19.84
N ARG A 115 -25.71 -6.98 -20.57
CA ARG A 115 -26.53 -6.26 -21.54
C ARG A 115 -25.71 -5.70 -22.72
N PRO A 116 -25.64 -6.41 -23.88
CA PRO A 116 -26.08 -7.80 -24.07
C PRO A 116 -25.21 -8.78 -23.29
N TYR A 117 -25.66 -10.03 -23.16
CA TYR A 117 -24.83 -11.08 -22.56
C TYR A 117 -23.58 -11.32 -23.39
N ARG A 118 -22.42 -11.07 -22.79
CA ARG A 118 -21.12 -11.31 -23.40
C ARG A 118 -20.08 -11.59 -22.33
N MET A 119 -19.23 -12.58 -22.58
CA MET A 119 -18.06 -12.87 -21.77
C MET A 119 -16.86 -12.95 -22.71
N HIS A 120 -15.75 -12.32 -22.35
CA HIS A 120 -14.51 -12.37 -23.13
C HIS A 120 -13.30 -12.25 -22.21
N VAL A 121 -12.23 -12.93 -22.59
CA VAL A 121 -10.94 -12.89 -21.89
C VAL A 121 -9.95 -12.12 -22.75
N ASP A 122 -9.29 -11.13 -22.17
CA ASP A 122 -8.22 -10.37 -22.82
C ASP A 122 -6.95 -10.36 -21.96
N ASP A 123 -5.80 -10.19 -22.62
CA ASP A 123 -4.54 -9.85 -21.95
C ASP A 123 -4.51 -8.35 -21.64
N LEU A 124 -4.12 -8.00 -20.42
CA LEU A 124 -4.02 -6.61 -19.97
C LEU A 124 -2.77 -5.95 -20.55
N PRO A 125 -2.85 -4.67 -20.96
CA PRO A 125 -1.72 -3.97 -21.54
C PRO A 125 -0.62 -3.77 -20.49
N TRP A 126 0.61 -4.14 -20.85
CA TRP A 126 1.79 -3.86 -20.04
C TRP A 126 2.24 -2.41 -20.24
N SER A 127 2.61 -1.75 -19.14
CA SER A 127 3.23 -0.42 -19.16
C SER A 127 4.69 -0.54 -18.72
N ASP A 128 5.60 -0.11 -19.59
CA ASP A 128 7.05 -0.01 -19.35
C ASP A 128 7.43 1.08 -18.35
N THR A 129 6.54 2.05 -18.14
CA THR A 129 6.68 3.16 -17.19
C THR A 129 5.95 2.90 -15.86
N CYS A 130 5.45 1.69 -15.64
CA CYS A 130 4.69 1.37 -14.44
C CYS A 130 5.58 1.41 -13.17
N LEU A 131 5.27 2.34 -12.26
CA LEU A 131 5.99 2.52 -10.99
C LEU A 131 5.72 1.43 -9.95
N ALA A 132 4.80 0.51 -10.22
CA ALA A 132 4.43 -0.55 -9.28
C ALA A 132 5.33 -1.79 -9.38
N HIS A 133 5.99 -1.99 -10.53
CA HIS A 133 6.90 -3.11 -10.72
C HIS A 133 8.28 -2.72 -10.17
N PRO A 134 8.70 -3.26 -9.01
CA PRO A 134 10.11 -3.14 -8.62
C PRO A 134 10.95 -3.80 -9.70
N GLY A 135 12.06 -3.18 -10.10
CA GLY A 135 12.93 -3.66 -11.19
C GLY A 135 13.70 -4.96 -10.90
N GLY A 136 13.15 -5.84 -10.05
CA GLY A 136 13.76 -7.08 -9.61
C GLY A 136 12.74 -8.04 -8.97
N PRO A 137 13.12 -9.30 -8.70
CA PRO A 137 12.25 -10.28 -8.05
C PRO A 137 11.86 -9.81 -6.63
N PRO A 138 10.73 -10.30 -6.11
CA PRO A 138 10.33 -10.03 -4.73
C PRO A 138 11.46 -10.40 -3.75
N GLU A 139 11.79 -9.48 -2.84
CA GLU A 139 12.79 -9.70 -1.80
C GLU A 139 12.11 -10.16 -0.51
N ALA A 140 12.63 -11.21 0.12
CA ALA A 140 12.13 -11.63 1.43
C ALA A 140 12.51 -10.56 2.48
N PRO A 141 11.55 -10.06 3.29
CA PRO A 141 11.84 -9.05 4.28
C PRO A 141 12.73 -9.61 5.40
N VAL A 142 13.65 -8.77 5.88
CA VAL A 142 14.48 -9.08 7.04
C VAL A 142 13.68 -8.80 8.30
N ARG A 143 13.47 -9.84 9.10
CA ARG A 143 12.67 -9.74 10.31
C ARG A 143 13.42 -9.05 11.43
N VAL A 144 12.78 -8.08 12.07
CA VAL A 144 13.30 -7.45 13.28
C VAL A 144 12.86 -8.28 14.48
N ASP A 145 13.82 -8.99 15.09
CA ASP A 145 13.59 -9.89 16.22
C ASP A 145 13.44 -9.12 17.54
N ARG A 146 12.36 -8.33 17.63
CA ARG A 146 11.97 -7.57 18.82
C ARG A 146 10.44 -7.48 18.95
N PRO A 147 9.91 -7.35 20.18
CA PRO A 147 8.50 -7.08 20.39
C PRO A 147 8.10 -5.75 19.74
N TRP A 148 7.02 -5.76 18.94
CA TRP A 148 6.54 -4.59 18.21
C TRP A 148 6.28 -3.38 19.11
N GLU A 149 5.83 -3.64 20.34
CA GLU A 149 5.47 -2.61 21.29
C GLU A 149 6.66 -1.70 21.58
N VAL A 150 7.86 -2.26 21.76
CA VAL A 150 9.05 -1.51 22.18
C VAL A 150 10.01 -1.22 21.03
N THR A 151 9.78 -1.79 19.85
CA THR A 151 10.66 -1.60 18.69
C THR A 151 10.67 -0.13 18.27
N THR A 152 11.88 0.42 18.11
CA THR A 152 12.16 1.79 17.67
C THR A 152 12.78 1.81 16.27
N ALA A 153 12.91 2.97 15.63
CA ALA A 153 13.59 3.06 14.33
C ALA A 153 15.09 2.76 14.46
N VAL A 154 15.71 3.06 15.60
CA VAL A 154 17.10 2.69 15.88
C VAL A 154 17.29 1.18 15.79
N ASP A 155 16.39 0.40 16.38
CA ASP A 155 16.47 -1.07 16.38
C ASP A 155 16.38 -1.64 14.97
N VAL A 156 15.48 -1.09 14.15
CA VAL A 156 15.32 -1.50 12.74
C VAL A 156 16.57 -1.15 11.93
N LEU A 157 17.12 0.05 12.12
CA LEU A 157 18.32 0.51 11.42
C LEU A 157 19.56 -0.26 11.86
N GLU A 158 19.64 -0.68 13.12
CA GLU A 158 20.71 -1.54 13.63
C GLU A 158 20.66 -2.92 12.94
N ALA A 159 19.48 -3.53 12.84
CA ALA A 159 19.29 -4.79 12.12
C ALA A 159 19.64 -4.64 10.63
N ALA A 160 19.24 -3.55 9.98
CA ALA A 160 19.59 -3.27 8.59
C ALA A 160 21.11 -3.04 8.39
N ARG A 161 21.79 -2.41 9.37
CA ARG A 161 23.24 -2.16 9.33
C ARG A 161 24.09 -3.42 9.40
N ALA A 162 23.55 -4.52 9.93
CA ALA A 162 24.21 -5.81 9.87
C ALA A 162 24.37 -6.34 8.42
N ILE A 163 23.53 -5.85 7.49
CA ILE A 163 23.56 -6.20 6.06
C ILE A 163 24.27 -5.10 5.27
N ASP A 164 23.89 -3.84 5.52
CA ASP A 164 24.51 -2.68 4.90
C ASP A 164 24.88 -1.62 5.96
N PRO A 165 26.17 -1.54 6.36
CA PRO A 165 26.65 -0.57 7.35
C PRO A 165 26.37 0.91 7.00
N GLY A 166 26.10 1.23 5.74
CA GLY A 166 25.84 2.61 5.28
C GLY A 166 24.41 3.10 5.53
N VAL A 167 23.49 2.23 5.97
CA VAL A 167 22.09 2.58 6.20
C VAL A 167 21.93 3.51 7.40
N ASP A 168 21.14 4.57 7.26
CA ASP A 168 20.97 5.60 8.28
C ASP A 168 19.56 6.23 8.35
N CYS A 169 18.64 5.82 7.47
CA CYS A 169 17.27 6.33 7.46
C CYS A 169 16.23 5.25 7.16
N LEU A 170 15.04 5.41 7.74
CA LEU A 170 13.92 4.47 7.62
C LEU A 170 12.74 5.17 6.93
N ALA A 171 12.25 4.63 5.82
CA ALA A 171 11.04 5.11 5.17
C ALA A 171 9.79 4.49 5.82
N ILE A 172 8.87 5.34 6.26
CA ILE A 172 7.65 4.89 6.98
C ILE A 172 6.43 4.74 6.07
N GLY A 173 6.54 5.08 4.78
CA GLY A 173 5.49 4.89 3.78
C GLY A 173 4.31 5.87 3.84
N PHE A 174 4.41 6.90 4.70
CA PHE A 174 3.44 8.00 4.79
C PHE A 174 4.13 9.26 5.31
N GLU A 175 3.49 10.43 5.13
CA GLU A 175 3.96 11.68 5.74
C GLU A 175 3.49 11.74 7.19
N LEU A 176 4.45 11.76 8.10
CA LEU A 176 4.24 11.99 9.52
C LEU A 176 4.39 13.48 9.82
N VAL A 177 3.33 14.09 10.35
CA VAL A 177 3.41 15.43 10.93
C VAL A 177 4.03 15.31 12.31
N THR A 178 5.18 15.96 12.51
CA THR A 178 5.91 15.95 13.79
C THR A 178 5.68 17.20 14.63
N GLU A 179 5.28 18.28 14.00
CA GLU A 179 5.18 19.59 14.61
C GLU A 179 4.05 20.40 13.97
N ILE A 180 3.32 21.15 14.79
CA ILE A 180 2.39 22.19 14.36
C ILE A 180 2.70 23.50 15.09
N ALA A 181 2.68 24.60 14.35
CA ALA A 181 2.97 25.94 14.87
C ALA A 181 1.99 26.97 14.31
N CYS A 182 1.47 27.84 15.17
CA CYS A 182 0.57 28.93 14.78
C CYS A 182 1.35 30.24 14.77
N HIS A 183 1.50 30.84 13.59
CA HIS A 183 2.21 32.12 13.46
C HIS A 183 1.44 33.33 14.03
N ALA A 184 0.12 33.21 14.22
CA ALA A 184 -0.70 34.32 14.72
C ALA A 184 -0.61 34.49 16.25
N CYS A 185 -0.60 33.39 17.00
CA CYS A 185 -0.58 33.43 18.47
C CYS A 185 0.65 32.77 19.11
N GLY A 186 1.56 32.19 18.30
CA GLY A 186 2.78 31.55 18.77
C GLY A 186 2.57 30.17 19.41
N THR A 187 1.37 29.58 19.33
CA THR A 187 1.14 28.22 19.84
C THR A 187 1.98 27.22 19.06
N HIS A 188 2.74 26.39 19.78
CA HIS A 188 3.59 25.33 19.23
C HIS A 188 3.27 24.01 19.93
N LYS A 189 3.21 22.91 19.17
CA LYS A 189 3.00 21.57 19.70
C LYS A 189 3.74 20.52 18.88
N ASP A 190 4.43 19.64 19.58
CA ASP A 190 4.90 18.37 19.02
C ASP A 190 3.71 17.41 18.88
N VAL A 191 3.58 16.82 17.70
CA VAL A 191 2.50 15.88 17.38
C VAL A 191 3.08 14.68 16.65
N LEU A 192 2.38 13.54 16.68
CA LEU A 192 2.73 12.38 15.85
C LEU A 192 1.47 11.96 15.11
N LEU A 193 1.20 12.63 13.99
CA LEU A 193 -0.03 12.43 13.24
C LEU A 193 0.30 11.99 11.82
N ARG A 194 -0.35 10.93 11.35
CA ARG A 194 -0.37 10.62 9.91
C ARG A 194 -1.14 11.73 9.20
N ARG A 195 -0.52 12.40 8.23
CA ARG A 195 -1.15 13.52 7.51
C ARG A 195 -2.51 13.15 6.91
N THR A 196 -2.65 11.90 6.43
CA THR A 196 -3.88 11.38 5.83
C THR A 196 -5.05 11.25 6.79
N HIS A 197 -4.78 11.17 8.10
CA HIS A 197 -5.80 11.08 9.15
C HIS A 197 -6.06 12.43 9.81
N THR A 198 -5.39 13.49 9.37
CA THR A 198 -5.59 14.83 9.89
C THR A 198 -6.65 15.59 9.08
N THR A 199 -7.62 16.17 9.78
CA THR A 199 -8.66 17.02 9.18
C THR A 199 -8.20 18.47 9.13
N LEU A 200 -8.83 19.28 8.27
CA LEU A 200 -8.62 20.74 8.25
C LEU A 200 -8.88 21.38 9.62
N GLN A 201 -9.92 20.91 10.33
CA GLN A 201 -10.26 21.39 11.66
C GLN A 201 -9.16 21.08 12.70
N ALA A 202 -8.53 19.90 12.61
CA ALA A 202 -7.39 19.54 13.45
C ALA A 202 -6.13 20.38 13.16
N MET A 203 -6.11 21.11 12.05
CA MET A 203 -5.02 21.98 11.59
C MET A 203 -5.34 23.46 11.75
N THR A 204 -6.34 23.77 12.57
CA THR A 204 -6.73 25.12 12.95
C THR A 204 -6.38 25.36 14.42
N CYS A 205 -5.83 26.54 14.73
CA CYS A 205 -5.41 26.87 16.08
C CYS A 205 -6.62 27.10 16.99
N PRO A 206 -6.79 26.35 18.10
CA PRO A 206 -7.95 26.52 18.98
C PRO A 206 -7.94 27.87 19.73
N GLY A 207 -6.80 28.55 19.80
CA GLY A 207 -6.67 29.83 20.51
C GLY A 207 -7.01 31.07 19.68
N CYS A 208 -6.89 31.01 18.35
CA CYS A 208 -7.07 32.18 17.49
C CYS A 208 -7.68 31.87 16.12
N ASP A 209 -8.06 30.62 15.86
CA ASP A 209 -8.67 30.14 14.62
C ASP A 209 -7.82 30.29 13.34
N ALA A 210 -6.56 30.72 13.49
CA ALA A 210 -5.60 30.78 12.38
C ALA A 210 -5.11 29.36 12.01
N PRO A 211 -4.76 29.10 10.74
CA PRO A 211 -4.21 27.81 10.32
C PRO A 211 -2.84 27.54 10.94
N PHE A 212 -2.57 26.28 11.30
CA PHE A 212 -1.24 25.84 11.69
C PHE A 212 -0.34 25.66 10.46
N SER A 213 0.91 26.10 10.56
CA SER A 213 2.01 25.56 9.76
C SER A 213 2.48 24.23 10.36
N PHE A 214 3.04 23.34 9.56
CA PHE A 214 3.46 22.02 10.03
C PHE A 214 4.72 21.52 9.32
N ALA A 215 5.47 20.67 10.01
CA ALA A 215 6.62 19.96 9.47
C ALA A 215 6.27 18.48 9.24
N THR A 216 6.68 17.92 8.10
CA THR A 216 6.44 16.52 7.75
C THR A 216 7.73 15.75 7.54
N ASN A 217 7.75 14.51 8.01
CA ASN A 217 8.82 13.56 7.75
C ASN A 217 8.29 12.32 7.03
N TRP A 218 8.94 11.94 5.93
CA TRP A 218 8.75 10.63 5.28
C TRP A 218 9.81 9.61 5.72
N PHE A 219 10.96 10.12 6.15
CA PHE A 219 12.11 9.35 6.60
C PHE A 219 12.39 9.65 8.07
N ILE A 220 12.77 8.61 8.83
CA ILE A 220 13.29 8.73 10.17
C ILE A 220 14.80 8.49 10.12
N HIS A 221 15.60 9.50 10.42
CA HIS A 221 17.05 9.40 10.44
C HIS A 221 17.55 8.95 11.81
N ALA A 222 18.56 8.06 11.84
CA ALA A 222 19.08 7.43 13.06
C ALA A 222 19.48 8.43 14.17
N GLY A 223 19.96 9.62 13.81
CA GLY A 223 20.42 10.64 14.75
C GLY A 223 19.32 11.56 15.30
N THR A 224 18.06 11.33 14.96
CA THR A 224 16.95 12.21 15.36
C THR A 224 16.26 11.72 16.64
N PRO A 225 15.69 12.60 17.47
CA PRO A 225 14.88 12.19 18.63
C PRO A 225 13.69 11.29 18.24
N LEU A 226 13.16 11.46 17.02
CA LEU A 226 12.10 10.63 16.48
C LEU A 226 12.51 9.16 16.36
N ALA A 227 13.78 8.87 16.09
CA ALA A 227 14.26 7.50 15.93
C ALA A 227 14.21 6.67 17.23
N LEU A 228 14.23 7.35 18.38
CA LEU A 228 14.15 6.74 19.71
C LEU A 228 12.70 6.45 20.15
N ARG A 229 11.71 6.95 19.40
CA ARG A 229 10.29 6.72 19.74
C ARG A 229 9.87 5.31 19.30
N PRO A 230 9.06 4.60 20.09
CA PRO A 230 8.47 3.34 19.66
C PRO A 230 7.67 3.51 18.37
N LEU A 231 7.84 2.60 17.40
CA LEU A 231 7.21 2.69 16.08
C LEU A 231 5.67 2.70 16.15
N ARG A 232 5.09 2.05 17.17
CA ARG A 232 3.65 2.12 17.48
C ARG A 232 3.16 3.56 17.72
N GLU A 233 3.99 4.41 18.35
CA GLU A 233 3.63 5.80 18.68
C GLU A 233 3.72 6.71 17.46
N ILE A 234 4.59 6.34 16.52
CA ILE A 234 4.69 6.95 15.19
C ILE A 234 3.53 6.50 14.28
N GLY A 235 2.77 5.49 14.73
CA GLY A 235 1.60 4.98 14.06
C GLY A 235 1.91 3.89 13.03
N LEU A 236 3.06 3.21 13.10
CA LEU A 236 3.34 2.02 12.29
C LEU A 236 2.67 0.79 12.90
N PRO A 237 1.84 0.05 12.14
CA PRO A 237 1.16 -1.12 12.68
C PRO A 237 2.11 -2.31 12.85
N ARG A 238 1.65 -3.31 13.59
CA ARG A 238 2.34 -4.59 13.73
C ARG A 238 2.38 -5.31 12.38
N HIS A 239 3.46 -6.03 12.08
CA HIS A 239 3.68 -6.74 10.80
C HIS A 239 3.78 -5.82 9.56
N GLU A 240 3.94 -4.51 9.76
CA GLU A 240 4.19 -3.60 8.65
C GLU A 240 5.57 -3.88 8.03
N TRP A 241 5.65 -3.69 6.72
CA TRP A 241 6.92 -3.71 5.99
C TRP A 241 7.39 -2.28 5.72
N VAL A 242 8.62 -2.01 6.17
CA VAL A 242 9.30 -0.72 6.05
C VAL A 242 10.63 -0.92 5.34
N ARG A 243 11.14 0.13 4.69
CA ARG A 243 12.43 0.05 3.97
C ARG A 243 13.48 0.94 4.62
N ALA A 244 14.66 0.37 4.80
CA ALA A 244 15.82 1.05 5.35
C ALA A 244 16.79 1.44 4.22
N TYR A 245 17.26 2.68 4.22
CA TYR A 245 18.05 3.26 3.13
C TYR A 245 19.30 3.98 3.64
N ARG A 246 20.23 4.20 2.72
CA ARG A 246 21.26 5.23 2.85
C ARG A 246 20.67 6.58 2.44
N SER A 247 20.73 7.58 3.30
CA SER A 247 20.23 8.93 3.05
C SER A 247 20.88 9.60 1.85
N THR A 248 22.12 9.21 1.53
CA THR A 248 22.90 9.71 0.39
C THR A 248 22.49 9.09 -0.96
N SER A 249 21.62 8.07 -0.97
CA SER A 249 21.16 7.41 -2.19
C SER A 249 19.73 6.85 -2.02
N PRO A 250 18.71 7.71 -1.97
CA PRO A 250 17.31 7.30 -1.80
C PRO A 250 16.78 6.43 -2.97
N ASP A 251 17.42 6.52 -4.14
CA ASP A 251 17.06 5.73 -5.33
C ASP A 251 17.69 4.34 -5.35
N ALA A 252 18.58 4.02 -4.40
CA ALA A 252 19.12 2.67 -4.26
C ALA A 252 18.05 1.72 -3.68
N PRO A 253 18.05 0.43 -4.05
CA PRO A 253 17.15 -0.54 -3.45
C PRO A 253 17.42 -0.62 -1.95
N GLY A 254 16.50 -0.07 -1.15
CA GLY A 254 16.56 -0.12 0.30
C GLY A 254 16.21 -1.50 0.83
N ILE A 255 16.75 -1.85 2.00
CA ILE A 255 16.53 -3.15 2.63
C ILE A 255 15.10 -3.22 3.17
N LEU A 256 14.34 -4.22 2.75
CA LEU A 256 12.99 -4.47 3.24
C LEU A 256 13.04 -5.13 4.62
N MET A 257 12.34 -4.54 5.60
CA MET A 257 12.32 -4.98 6.99
C MET A 257 10.88 -5.28 7.43
N GLU A 258 10.67 -6.39 8.15
CA GLU A 258 9.39 -6.76 8.76
C GLU A 258 9.38 -6.42 10.25
N LEU A 259 8.35 -5.69 10.70
CA LEU A 259 8.17 -5.32 12.11
C LEU A 259 7.38 -6.37 12.92
N GLY A 260 7.79 -6.62 14.17
CA GLY A 260 6.97 -7.33 15.16
C GLY A 260 7.03 -8.85 15.06
N GLY A 261 8.23 -9.40 15.09
CA GLY A 261 8.51 -10.80 14.83
C GLY A 261 7.93 -11.82 15.83
N SER A 262 6.67 -12.22 15.65
CA SER A 262 6.19 -13.58 15.90
C SER A 262 5.17 -13.93 14.80
N ASP A 263 5.28 -15.07 14.12
CA ASP A 263 4.36 -15.41 13.05
C ASP A 263 2.95 -15.57 13.65
N PRO A 264 1.94 -14.81 13.17
CA PRO A 264 0.58 -14.89 13.72
C PRO A 264 -0.07 -16.27 13.53
N LEU A 265 0.51 -17.15 12.71
CA LEU A 265 0.04 -18.52 12.48
C LEU A 265 0.79 -19.57 13.32
N THR A 266 1.87 -19.20 14.02
CA THR A 266 2.67 -20.14 14.84
C THR A 266 2.56 -19.88 16.35
N ASN A 267 1.59 -19.06 16.78
CA ASN A 267 1.23 -18.85 18.20
C ASN A 267 -0.19 -19.33 18.47
#